data_AF-A0A938HAP4-F1
#
_entry.id   AF-A0A938HAP4-F1
#
_cell.length_a   1.000
_cell.length_b   1.000
_cell.length_c   1.000
_cell.angle_alpha   90.00
_cell.angle_beta   90.00
_cell.angle_gamma   90.00
#
_symmetry.space_group_name_H-M   'P 1'
#
loop_
_entity.id
_entity.type
_entity.pdbx_description
1 polymer ?
#
loop_
_entity_poly.entity_id
_entity_poly.type
_entity_poly.pdbx_seq_one_letter_code
_entity_poly.pdbx_strand_id
1 'polypeptide(L)' 'MNRHDWLAFLNEVLQEDLNAYNADYLLNNLVYWDSMAKLVIFARLSETATVRSAEDFRRLNSVGDLIQLIQEQP' A
#
# COMPACT_ATOMS: atom_id res chain seq x y z
N MET A 1 11.74 1.25 7.49
CA MET A 1 10.76 2.33 7.76
C MET A 1 9.69 1.69 8.62
N ASN A 2 9.32 2.29 9.75
CA ASN A 2 8.41 1.60 10.67
C ASN A 2 6.98 1.54 10.08
N ARG A 3 6.11 0.70 10.65
CA ARG A 3 4.71 0.55 10.21
C ARG A 3 3.94 1.87 10.17
N HIS A 4 4.17 2.76 11.14
CA HIS A 4 3.44 4.01 11.27
C HIS A 4 3.77 4.97 10.12
N ASP A 5 5.06 5.10 9.79
CA ASP A 5 5.54 5.94 8.69
C ASP A 5 5.01 5.43 7.34
N TRP A 6 4.93 4.11 7.16
CA TRP A 6 4.38 3.49 5.97
C TRP A 6 2.89 3.77 5.82
N LEU A 7 2.13 3.66 6.90
CA LEU A 7 0.71 3.92 6.91
C LEU A 7 0.42 5.41 6.66
N ALA A 8 1.21 6.31 7.24
CA ALA A 8 1.14 7.74 6.97
C ALA A 8 1.42 8.04 5.49
N PHE A 9 2.47 7.47 4.92
CA PHE A 9 2.79 7.59 3.49
C PHE A 9 1.65 7.09 2.60
N LEU A 10 1.07 5.93 2.89
CA LEU A 10 -0.06 5.43 2.12
C LEU A 10 -1.27 6.35 2.24
N ASN A 11 -1.59 6.82 3.45
CA ASN A 11 -2.70 7.73 3.67
C ASN A 11 -2.50 9.06 2.92
N GLU A 12 -1.25 9.56 2.81
CA GLU A 12 -0.92 10.74 2.01
C GLU A 12 -1.07 10.49 0.51
N VAL A 13 -0.54 9.37 0.00
CA VAL A 13 -0.59 9.03 -1.43
C VAL A 13 -2.03 8.77 -1.87
N LEU A 14 -2.81 8.08 -1.05
CA LEU A 14 -4.19 7.71 -1.33
C LEU A 14 -5.19 8.77 -0.88
N GLN A 15 -4.73 9.83 -0.21
CA GLN A 15 -5.54 10.91 0.36
C GLN A 15 -6.72 10.43 1.22
N GLU A 16 -6.56 9.27 1.86
CA GLU A 16 -7.61 8.56 2.58
C GLU A 16 -7.02 7.92 3.84
N ASP A 17 -7.80 7.80 4.93
CA ASP A 17 -7.35 7.08 6.12
C ASP A 17 -7.63 5.58 5.98
N LEU A 18 -6.59 4.81 5.67
CA LEU A 18 -6.71 3.36 5.50
C LEU A 18 -7.18 2.62 6.75
N ASN A 19 -7.05 3.20 7.96
CA ASN A 19 -7.58 2.58 9.17
C ASN A 19 -9.10 2.73 9.31
N ALA A 20 -9.72 3.63 8.54
CA ALA A 20 -11.17 3.80 8.54
C ALA A 20 -11.89 2.71 7.72
N TYR A 21 -11.15 1.94 6.92
CA TYR A 21 -11.70 0.88 6.08
C TYR A 21 -11.57 -0.49 6.72
N ASN A 22 -12.51 -1.38 6.37
CA ASN A 22 -12.40 -2.79 6.69
C ASN A 22 -11.26 -3.43 5.86
N ALA A 23 -10.62 -4.47 6.40
CA ALA A 23 -9.55 -5.21 5.72
C ALA A 23 -9.99 -5.72 4.33
N ASP A 24 -11.25 -6.15 4.19
CA ASP A 24 -11.79 -6.66 2.92
C ASP A 24 -12.18 -5.55 1.93
N TYR A 25 -12.01 -4.27 2.29
CA TYR A 25 -12.35 -3.16 1.41
C TYR A 25 -11.46 -3.17 0.16
N LEU A 26 -12.08 -3.18 -1.02
CA LEU A 26 -11.37 -3.30 -2.29
C LEU A 26 -10.59 -2.02 -2.60
N LEU A 27 -9.30 -2.16 -2.94
CA LEU A 27 -8.44 -1.03 -3.31
C LEU A 27 -8.98 -0.30 -4.54
N ASN A 28 -9.60 -1.02 -5.48
CA ASN A 28 -10.23 -0.43 -6.67
C ASN A 28 -11.42 0.49 -6.37
N ASN A 29 -11.93 0.49 -5.13
CA ASN A 29 -12.97 1.42 -4.69
C ASN A 29 -12.39 2.71 -4.07
N LEU A 30 -11.08 2.78 -3.83
CA LEU A 30 -10.42 4.00 -3.37
C LEU A 30 -10.31 4.96 -4.55
N VAL A 31 -10.56 6.25 -4.30
CA VAL A 31 -10.62 7.27 -5.36
C VAL A 31 -9.25 7.46 -6.00
N TYR A 32 -8.19 7.37 -5.19
CA TYR A 32 -6.82 7.64 -5.60
C TYR A 32 -6.00 6.37 -5.85
N TRP A 33 -6.63 5.19 -5.97
CA TRP A 33 -5.93 3.94 -6.33
C TRP A 33 -5.66 3.82 -7.85
N ASP A 34 -5.00 4.82 -8.41
CA ASP A 34 -4.66 4.91 -9.82
C ASP A 34 -3.24 4.41 -10.14
N SER A 35 -2.87 4.46 -11.42
CA SER A 35 -1.54 4.03 -11.89
C SER A 35 -0.40 4.86 -11.28
N MET A 36 -0.62 6.14 -10.98
CA MET A 36 0.41 7.00 -10.38
C MET A 36 0.62 6.66 -8.91
N ALA A 37 -0.46 6.54 -8.13
CA ALA A 37 -0.37 6.10 -6.74
C ALA A 37 0.32 4.74 -6.63
N LYS A 38 -0.05 3.79 -7.49
CA LYS A 38 0.60 2.47 -7.59
C LYS A 38 2.10 2.58 -7.89
N LEU A 39 2.50 3.44 -8.82
CA LEU A 39 3.92 3.67 -9.15
C LEU A 39 4.69 4.27 -7.97
N VAL A 40 4.13 5.26 -7.29
CA VAL A 40 4.74 5.92 -6.12
C VAL A 40 4.93 4.92 -4.97
N ILE A 41 3.91 4.12 -4.68
CA ILE A 41 3.98 3.08 -3.64
C ILE A 41 5.01 2.02 -4.03
N PHE A 42 4.99 1.55 -5.28
CA PHE A 42 5.95 0.55 -5.76
C PHE A 42 7.40 1.06 -5.73
N ALA A 43 7.64 2.30 -6.15
CA ALA A 43 8.95 2.93 -6.07
C ALA A 43 9.45 2.98 -4.61
N ARG A 44 8.61 3.41 -3.67
CA ARG A 44 8.97 3.44 -2.25
C ARG A 44 9.24 2.04 -1.68
N LEU A 45 8.49 1.02 -2.12
CA LEU A 45 8.73 -0.37 -1.74
C LEU A 45 10.07 -0.89 -2.29
N SER A 46 10.44 -0.48 -3.50
CA SER A 46 11.72 -0.88 -4.10
C SER A 46 12.95 -0.32 -3.35
N GLU A 47 12.76 0.71 -2.53
CA GLU A 47 13.81 1.29 -1.67
C GLU A 47 13.98 0.54 -0.35
N THR A 48 13.10 -0.43 -0.02
CA THR A 48 13.28 -1.26 1.17
C THR A 48 14.15 -2.48 0.89
N ALA A 49 14.71 -3.07 1.96
CA ALA A 49 15.56 -4.25 1.86
C ALA A 49 14.82 -5.48 1.30
N THR A 50 13.50 -5.47 1.33
CA THR A 50 12.65 -6.59 0.89
C THR A 50 12.19 -6.34 -0.54
N VAL A 51 13.01 -6.77 -1.51
CA VAL A 51 12.66 -6.68 -2.93
C VAL A 51 11.39 -7.50 -3.20
N ARG A 52 10.29 -6.80 -3.54
CA ARG A 52 9.04 -7.45 -3.97
C ARG A 52 8.91 -7.41 -5.47
N SER A 53 8.37 -8.50 -6.03
CA SER A 53 8.10 -8.54 -7.47
C SER A 53 6.93 -7.61 -7.80
N ALA A 54 6.97 -7.01 -8.99
CA ALA A 54 5.84 -6.27 -9.54
C ALA A 54 4.59 -7.16 -9.74
N GLU A 55 4.73 -8.48 -9.68
CA GLU A 55 3.61 -9.41 -9.76
C GLU A 55 2.87 -9.50 -8.42
N ASP A 56 3.60 -9.58 -7.29
CA ASP A 56 3.00 -9.58 -5.95
C ASP A 56 2.24 -8.29 -5.68
N PHE A 57 2.82 -7.15 -6.08
CA PHE A 57 2.15 -5.85 -5.95
C PHE A 57 0.87 -5.77 -6.80
N ARG A 58 0.84 -6.42 -7.97
CA ARG A 58 -0.35 -6.49 -8.83
C ARG A 58 -1.45 -7.40 -8.29
N ARG A 59 -1.12 -8.33 -7.37
CA ARG A 59 -2.08 -9.24 -6.74
C ARG A 59 -2.83 -8.61 -5.57
N LEU A 60 -2.41 -7.43 -5.10
CA LEU A 60 -3.10 -6.70 -4.04
C LEU A 60 -4.53 -6.34 -4.49
N ASN A 61 -5.52 -6.74 -3.71
CA ASN A 61 -6.92 -6.52 -4.03
C ASN A 61 -7.64 -5.67 -2.96
N SER A 62 -7.22 -5.78 -1.70
CA SER A 62 -7.87 -5.19 -0.55
C SER A 62 -6.95 -4.29 0.29
N VAL A 63 -7.55 -3.42 1.11
CA VAL A 63 -6.83 -2.60 2.11
C VAL A 63 -6.04 -3.49 3.07
N GLY A 64 -6.59 -4.65 3.43
CA GLY A 64 -5.91 -5.66 4.24
C GLY A 64 -4.62 -6.16 3.59
N ASP A 65 -4.66 -6.49 2.30
CA ASP A 65 -3.47 -6.94 1.56
C ASP A 65 -2.38 -5.85 1.56
N LEU A 66 -2.78 -4.60 1.36
CA LEU A 66 -1.87 -3.45 1.33
C LEU A 66 -1.23 -3.18 2.70
N ILE A 67 -2.00 -3.27 3.78
CA ILE A 67 -1.51 -3.11 5.16
C ILE A 67 -0.61 -4.28 5.54
N GLN A 68 -0.97 -5.52 5.18
CA GLN A 68 -0.17 -6.70 5.45
C GLN A 68 1.19 -6.62 4.73
N LEU A 69 1.21 -6.11 3.50
CA LEU A 69 2.44 -5.91 2.74
C LEU A 69 3.44 -4.97 3.46
N ILE A 70 2.93 -4.03 4.25
CA ILE A 70 3.74 -3.16 5.11
C ILE A 70 4.17 -3.86 6.40
N GLN A 71 3.33 -4.71 6.99
CA GLN A 71 3.64 -5.43 8.23
C GLN A 71 4.78 -6.44 8.06
N GLU A 72 5.01 -6.93 6.85
CA GLU A 72 6.12 -7.83 6.51
C GLU A 72 7.47 -7.07 6.32
N GLN A 73 7.51 -5.75 6.58
CA GLN A 73 8.73 -4.96 6.56
C GLN A 73 9.37 -4.91 7.95
N PRO A 74 10.70 -5.11 8.06
CA PRO A 74 11.43 -5.07 9.33
C PRO A 74 11.52 -3.67 9.96
#